data_AF-A0A953LJW3-F1
#
_entry.id   AF-A0A953LJW3-F1
#
_cell.length_a   1.000
_cell.length_b   1.000
_cell.length_c   1.000
_cell.angle_alpha   90.00
_cell.angle_beta   90.00
_cell.angle_gamma   90.00
#
_symmetry.space_group_name_H-M   'P 1'
#
loop_
_entity.id
_entity.type
_entity.pdbx_description
1 polymer ?
#
loop_
_entity_poly.entity_id
_entity_poly.type
_entity_poly.pdbx_seq_one_letter_code
_entity_poly.pdbx_strand_id
1 'polypeptide(L)'
;VLMPALASPYMDQVTGGAGVALGHFGTVGYWLSGTIGKLVGNREDSLEKYQFPKGLQFFRESVIATSLVMFIMFLIASLAAGNAETLRLSGGQNMLVFSLMQAVTFAGGVAVVLYGVRMIINEIVPAFKGFADIVVPDSKPALDCPITFPYAPTSVLVGFIVSFLGGLVSMFIMGLVGLPVIVPGLVPHFFVGGTAGVFGNATGGRRGAIAGAFVNGILISFGAAFLLPTLGALGFANTTFGDADFQLVGILVGGIGNLFKGSPYVIAAVLLAILAAVLIVGTVTHKGSRAGQKAA
;
A
#
# COMPACT_ATOMS: atom_id res chain seq x y z
N VAL A 1 -0.04 6.14 16.16
CA VAL A 1 -1.07 7.19 16.27
C VAL A 1 -1.03 8.15 15.08
N LEU A 2 0.10 8.79 14.79
CA LEU A 2 0.21 9.82 13.74
C LEU A 2 -0.09 9.31 12.32
N MET A 3 0.52 8.20 11.93
CA MET A 3 0.29 7.60 10.62
C MET A 3 -1.17 7.16 10.44
N PRO A 4 -1.78 6.36 11.34
CA PRO A 4 -3.22 6.08 11.26
C PRO A 4 -4.11 7.33 11.20
N ALA A 5 -3.78 8.39 11.94
CA ALA A 5 -4.54 9.65 11.91
C ALA A 5 -4.44 10.35 10.55
N LEU A 6 -3.26 10.34 9.91
CA LEU A 6 -3.06 10.89 8.58
C LEU A 6 -3.92 10.18 7.52
N ALA A 7 -4.03 8.85 7.60
CA ALA A 7 -4.84 8.06 6.70
C ALA A 7 -6.34 8.09 7.01
N SER A 8 -6.74 8.44 8.24
CA SER A 8 -8.13 8.31 8.72
C SER A 8 -9.19 8.95 7.82
N PRO A 9 -9.02 10.19 7.29
CA PRO A 9 -10.06 10.79 6.44
C PRO A 9 -10.33 10.03 5.15
N TYR A 10 -9.32 9.35 4.61
CA TYR A 10 -9.45 8.50 3.43
C TYR A 10 -9.94 7.11 3.81
N MET A 11 -9.50 6.58 4.96
CA MET A 11 -9.96 5.32 5.50
C MET A 11 -11.47 5.33 5.80
N ASP A 12 -11.99 6.43 6.32
CA ASP A 12 -13.43 6.59 6.56
C ASP A 12 -14.22 6.61 5.24
N GLN A 13 -13.65 7.15 4.15
CA GLN A 13 -14.26 7.10 2.81
C GLN A 13 -14.22 5.70 2.21
N VAL A 14 -13.14 4.94 2.42
CA VAL A 14 -13.01 3.55 1.94
C VAL A 14 -14.01 2.64 2.64
N THR A 15 -14.15 2.79 3.96
CA THR A 15 -14.92 1.86 4.79
C THR A 15 -16.37 2.28 5.04
N GLY A 16 -16.76 3.48 4.58
CA GLY A 16 -18.06 4.06 4.92
C GLY A 16 -18.21 4.37 6.41
N GLY A 17 -17.10 4.69 7.09
CA GLY A 17 -17.10 5.02 8.52
C GLY A 17 -17.24 3.82 9.46
N ALA A 18 -16.73 2.64 9.08
CA ALA A 18 -16.85 1.40 9.85
C ALA A 18 -16.10 1.39 11.21
N GLY A 19 -15.50 2.52 11.62
CA GLY A 19 -14.85 2.64 12.93
C GLY A 19 -13.50 1.94 13.03
N VAL A 20 -12.85 1.63 11.90
CA VAL A 20 -11.51 1.04 11.84
C VAL A 20 -10.49 2.04 11.30
N ALA A 21 -9.27 2.00 11.85
CA ALA A 21 -8.14 2.78 11.35
C ALA A 21 -7.14 1.88 10.61
N LEU A 22 -6.30 2.50 9.79
CA LEU A 22 -5.23 1.81 9.09
C LEU A 22 -3.93 1.88 9.90
N GLY A 23 -3.38 0.73 10.26
CA GLY A 23 -2.11 0.56 10.97
C GLY A 23 -1.13 -0.26 10.15
N HIS A 24 -0.49 0.37 9.16
CA HIS A 24 0.49 -0.25 8.28
C HIS A 24 1.66 0.71 7.99
N PHE A 25 2.72 0.20 7.35
CA PHE A 25 3.96 0.95 7.05
C PHE A 25 3.93 1.72 5.72
N GLY A 26 2.80 1.75 5.02
CA GLY A 26 2.64 2.44 3.73
C GLY A 26 1.80 3.72 3.78
N THR A 27 1.55 4.26 4.96
CA THR A 27 0.57 5.34 5.20
C THR A 27 0.80 6.57 4.33
N VAL A 28 2.05 7.01 4.20
CA VAL A 28 2.42 8.17 3.37
C VAL A 28 2.04 7.92 1.91
N GLY A 29 2.29 6.72 1.40
CA GLY A 29 1.90 6.31 0.05
C GLY A 29 0.39 6.30 -0.16
N TYR A 30 -0.36 5.80 0.82
CA TYR A 30 -1.83 5.77 0.76
C TYR A 30 -2.44 7.16 0.84
N TRP A 31 -1.92 8.00 1.74
CA TRP A 31 -2.32 9.40 1.85
C TRP A 31 -2.03 10.17 0.57
N LEU A 32 -0.86 9.97 -0.03
CA LEU A 32 -0.50 10.57 -1.30
C LEU A 32 -1.44 10.10 -2.41
N SER A 33 -1.72 8.80 -2.49
CA SER A 33 -2.66 8.24 -3.47
C SER A 33 -4.06 8.84 -3.33
N GLY A 34 -4.61 8.92 -2.12
CA GLY A 34 -5.91 9.55 -1.87
C GLY A 34 -5.92 11.06 -2.20
N THR A 35 -4.80 11.74 -1.99
CA THR A 35 -4.66 13.16 -2.33
C THR A 35 -4.61 13.36 -3.86
N ILE A 36 -3.86 12.53 -4.57
CA ILE A 36 -3.82 12.53 -6.04
C ILE A 36 -5.20 12.22 -6.60
N GLY A 37 -5.91 11.24 -6.02
CA GLY A 37 -7.27 10.89 -6.42
C GLY A 37 -8.22 12.09 -6.42
N LYS A 38 -8.18 12.92 -5.37
CA LYS A 38 -8.95 14.18 -5.30
C LYS A 38 -8.62 15.17 -6.43
N LEU A 39 -7.38 15.18 -6.92
CA LEU A 39 -6.94 16.14 -7.94
C LEU A 39 -7.29 15.71 -9.37
N VAL A 40 -7.31 14.40 -9.63
CA VAL A 40 -7.36 13.88 -11.02
C VAL A 40 -8.71 13.27 -11.42
N GLY A 41 -9.61 13.04 -10.45
CA GLY A 41 -10.76 12.18 -10.67
C GLY A 41 -12.00 12.57 -9.90
N ASN A 42 -13.00 11.69 -9.99
CA ASN A 42 -14.29 11.84 -9.35
C ASN A 42 -14.65 10.52 -8.66
N ARG A 43 -14.92 10.57 -7.35
CA ARG A 43 -15.32 9.41 -6.54
C ARG A 43 -16.52 8.63 -7.10
N GLU A 44 -17.40 9.27 -7.86
CA GLU A 44 -18.59 8.60 -8.40
C GLU A 44 -18.25 7.59 -9.50
N ASP A 45 -17.13 7.79 -10.21
CA ASP A 45 -16.61 6.90 -11.25
C ASP A 45 -15.77 5.77 -10.65
N SER A 46 -16.29 5.11 -9.62
CA SER A 46 -15.61 4.03 -8.90
C SER A 46 -15.41 2.80 -9.77
N LEU A 47 -14.23 2.19 -9.69
CA LEU A 47 -13.94 0.89 -10.32
C LEU A 47 -14.91 -0.21 -9.89
N GLU A 48 -15.42 -0.14 -8.66
CA GLU A 48 -16.35 -1.15 -8.13
C GLU A 48 -17.75 -1.04 -8.77
N LYS A 49 -18.09 0.10 -9.38
CA LYS A 49 -19.38 0.29 -10.08
C LYS A 49 -19.31 -0.14 -11.56
N TYR A 50 -18.13 -0.48 -12.07
CA TYR A 50 -17.92 -0.78 -13.49
C TYR A 50 -18.75 -1.99 -13.94
N GLN A 51 -19.57 -1.80 -14.98
CA GLN A 51 -20.42 -2.85 -15.51
C GLN A 51 -19.75 -3.49 -16.74
N PHE A 52 -19.26 -4.71 -16.58
CA PHE A 52 -18.73 -5.48 -17.72
C PHE A 52 -19.83 -5.82 -18.74
N PRO A 53 -19.50 -5.86 -20.05
CA PRO A 53 -20.37 -6.40 -21.09
C PRO A 53 -20.83 -7.83 -20.76
N LYS A 54 -21.98 -8.27 -21.31
CA LYS A 54 -22.61 -9.56 -20.95
C LYS A 54 -21.65 -10.77 -20.97
N GLY A 55 -20.77 -10.87 -21.97
CA GLY A 55 -19.80 -11.98 -22.08
C GLY A 55 -18.60 -11.90 -21.12
N LEU A 56 -18.35 -10.75 -20.49
CA LEU A 56 -17.24 -10.50 -19.56
C LEU A 56 -17.73 -10.35 -18.12
N GLN A 57 -18.98 -10.72 -17.82
CA GLN A 57 -19.52 -10.57 -16.46
C GLN A 57 -18.79 -11.41 -15.41
N PHE A 58 -18.12 -12.49 -15.81
CA PHE A 58 -17.30 -13.30 -14.90
C PHE A 58 -16.12 -12.51 -14.30
N PHE A 59 -15.67 -11.41 -14.93
CA PHE A 59 -14.67 -10.51 -14.36
C PHE A 59 -15.16 -9.73 -13.14
N ARG A 60 -16.45 -9.79 -12.81
CA ARG A 60 -16.96 -9.28 -11.52
C ARG A 60 -16.55 -10.17 -10.35
N GLU A 61 -16.27 -11.44 -10.60
CA GLU A 61 -15.75 -12.31 -9.55
C GLU A 61 -14.25 -12.02 -9.42
N SER A 62 -13.89 -11.48 -8.25
CA SER A 62 -12.55 -10.95 -8.00
C SER A 62 -11.44 -12.01 -8.07
N VAL A 63 -11.72 -13.26 -7.70
CA VAL A 63 -10.74 -14.35 -7.72
C VAL A 63 -10.47 -14.79 -9.16
N ILE A 64 -11.49 -14.89 -10.01
CA ILE A 64 -11.39 -15.20 -11.43
C ILE A 64 -10.70 -14.05 -12.18
N ALA A 65 -11.07 -12.80 -11.90
CA ALA A 65 -10.40 -11.65 -12.48
C ALA A 65 -8.91 -11.62 -12.11
N THR A 66 -8.60 -11.89 -10.84
CA THR A 66 -7.21 -11.96 -10.34
C THR A 66 -6.45 -13.09 -11.01
N SER A 67 -7.01 -14.30 -11.12
CA SER A 67 -6.31 -15.44 -11.73
C SER A 67 -5.98 -15.18 -13.19
N LEU A 68 -6.88 -14.54 -13.95
CA LEU A 68 -6.62 -14.22 -15.35
C LEU A 68 -5.55 -13.15 -15.52
N VAL A 69 -5.59 -12.07 -14.70
CA VAL A 69 -4.56 -11.04 -14.71
C VAL A 69 -3.20 -11.63 -14.36
N MET A 70 -3.14 -12.43 -13.29
CA MET A 70 -1.89 -13.05 -12.85
C MET A 70 -1.36 -14.06 -13.86
N PHE A 71 -2.23 -14.75 -14.58
CA PHE A 71 -1.82 -15.66 -15.64
C PHE A 71 -1.08 -14.90 -16.74
N ILE A 72 -1.61 -13.76 -17.18
CA ILE A 72 -0.95 -12.92 -18.18
C ILE A 72 0.40 -12.41 -17.65
N MET A 73 0.45 -11.95 -16.40
CA MET A 73 1.71 -11.47 -15.79
C MET A 73 2.77 -12.56 -15.68
N PHE A 74 2.42 -13.75 -15.15
CA PHE A 74 3.35 -14.86 -15.02
C PHE A 74 3.75 -15.46 -16.37
N LEU A 75 2.86 -15.42 -17.37
CA LEU A 75 3.19 -15.85 -18.72
C LEU A 75 4.24 -14.90 -19.34
N ILE A 76 4.05 -13.59 -19.22
CA ILE A 76 5.05 -12.61 -19.68
C ILE A 76 6.38 -12.80 -18.95
N ALA A 77 6.34 -13.00 -17.63
CA ALA A 77 7.55 -13.24 -16.84
C ALA A 77 8.28 -14.53 -17.26
N SER A 78 7.54 -15.63 -17.50
CA SER A 78 8.11 -16.90 -17.94
C SER A 78 8.71 -16.78 -19.36
N LEU A 79 8.03 -16.08 -20.25
CA LEU A 79 8.55 -15.79 -21.60
C LEU A 79 9.83 -14.95 -21.53
N ALA A 80 9.87 -13.93 -20.67
CA ALA A 80 11.05 -13.08 -20.49
C ALA A 80 12.24 -13.82 -19.84
N ALA A 81 11.97 -14.75 -18.92
CA ALA A 81 13.00 -15.60 -18.32
C ALA A 81 13.58 -16.62 -19.31
N GLY A 82 12.80 -17.00 -20.32
CA GLY A 82 13.18 -17.97 -21.34
C GLY A 82 12.91 -19.42 -20.93
N ASN A 83 12.94 -20.31 -21.92
CA ASN A 83 12.48 -21.70 -21.76
C ASN A 83 13.37 -22.50 -20.78
N ALA A 84 14.69 -22.32 -20.83
CA ALA A 84 15.61 -23.06 -19.96
C ALA A 84 15.36 -22.77 -18.48
N GLU A 85 15.25 -21.49 -18.11
CA GLU A 85 15.02 -21.09 -16.72
C GLU A 85 13.60 -21.43 -16.26
N THR A 86 12.61 -21.23 -17.13
CA THR A 86 11.22 -21.62 -16.82
C THR A 86 11.11 -23.12 -16.58
N LEU A 87 11.72 -23.96 -17.42
CA LEU A 87 11.68 -25.42 -17.27
C LEU A 87 12.39 -25.88 -15.98
N ARG A 88 13.46 -25.18 -15.59
CA ARG A 88 14.18 -25.41 -14.33
C ARG A 88 13.30 -25.09 -13.13
N LEU A 89 12.66 -23.92 -13.12
CA LEU A 89 11.78 -23.47 -12.04
C LEU A 89 10.46 -24.25 -11.97
N SER A 90 9.96 -24.70 -13.12
CA SER A 90 8.70 -25.46 -13.22
C SER A 90 8.87 -26.94 -12.87
N GLY A 91 10.10 -27.43 -12.66
CA GLY A 91 10.36 -28.84 -12.42
C GLY A 91 10.04 -29.72 -13.64
N GLY A 92 10.21 -29.20 -14.86
CA GLY A 92 9.91 -29.93 -16.10
C GLY A 92 8.48 -29.75 -16.62
N GLN A 93 7.62 -28.98 -15.94
CA GLN A 93 6.27 -28.70 -16.43
C GLN A 93 6.28 -27.76 -17.64
N ASN A 94 5.28 -27.91 -18.51
CA ASN A 94 5.05 -26.99 -19.62
C ASN A 94 4.84 -25.55 -19.09
N MET A 95 5.49 -24.58 -19.74
CA MET A 95 5.44 -23.15 -19.34
C MET A 95 4.02 -22.59 -19.20
N LEU A 96 3.10 -22.93 -20.10
CA LEU A 96 1.71 -22.44 -20.03
C LEU A 96 1.01 -23.00 -18.80
N VAL A 97 1.18 -24.29 -18.54
CA VAL A 97 0.61 -24.97 -17.37
C VAL A 97 1.23 -24.39 -16.10
N PHE A 98 2.55 -24.23 -16.05
CA PHE A 98 3.25 -23.64 -14.91
C PHE A 98 2.74 -22.23 -14.60
N SER A 99 2.65 -21.36 -15.62
CA SER A 99 2.14 -19.99 -15.48
C SER A 99 0.70 -19.96 -14.97
N LEU A 100 -0.15 -20.86 -15.49
CA LEU A 100 -1.54 -21.00 -15.06
C LEU A 100 -1.62 -21.45 -13.60
N MET A 101 -0.83 -22.45 -13.20
CA MET A 101 -0.79 -22.93 -11.83
C MET A 101 -0.35 -21.83 -10.86
N GLN A 102 0.72 -21.08 -11.17
CA GLN A 102 1.17 -19.96 -10.34
C GLN A 102 0.09 -18.88 -10.21
N ALA A 103 -0.63 -18.58 -11.29
CA ALA A 103 -1.70 -17.60 -11.28
C ALA A 103 -2.89 -18.02 -10.42
N VAL A 104 -3.33 -19.28 -10.53
CA VAL A 104 -4.42 -19.83 -9.72
C VAL A 104 -4.00 -19.93 -8.25
N THR A 105 -2.76 -20.33 -7.95
CA THR A 105 -2.22 -20.33 -6.58
C THR A 105 -2.23 -18.93 -5.98
N PHE A 106 -1.80 -17.91 -6.73
CA PHE A 106 -1.86 -16.53 -6.27
C PHE A 106 -3.30 -16.09 -5.99
N ALA A 107 -4.23 -16.34 -6.92
CA ALA A 107 -5.64 -16.01 -6.76
C ALA A 107 -6.28 -16.72 -5.55
N GLY A 108 -5.90 -17.99 -5.30
CA GLY A 108 -6.29 -18.73 -4.10
C GLY A 108 -5.77 -18.07 -2.83
N GLY A 109 -4.52 -17.60 -2.83
CA GLY A 109 -3.95 -16.80 -1.73
C GLY A 109 -4.73 -15.51 -1.47
N VAL A 110 -5.09 -14.77 -2.52
CA VAL A 110 -5.93 -13.57 -2.40
C VAL A 110 -7.30 -13.91 -1.83
N ALA A 111 -7.92 -15.00 -2.27
CA ALA A 111 -9.20 -15.45 -1.73
C ALA A 111 -9.10 -15.73 -0.21
N VAL A 112 -8.06 -16.45 0.23
CA VAL A 112 -7.80 -16.70 1.66
C VAL A 112 -7.65 -15.39 2.43
N VAL A 113 -6.91 -14.41 1.90
CA VAL A 113 -6.77 -13.08 2.51
C VAL A 113 -8.13 -12.39 2.62
N LEU A 114 -8.92 -12.33 1.55
CA LEU A 114 -10.23 -11.67 1.56
C LEU A 114 -11.20 -12.30 2.57
N TYR A 115 -11.24 -13.64 2.65
CA TYR A 115 -12.09 -14.34 3.61
C TYR A 115 -11.60 -14.14 5.05
N GLY A 116 -10.29 -14.26 5.30
CA GLY A 116 -9.69 -14.05 6.62
C GLY A 116 -9.88 -12.64 7.13
N VAL A 117 -9.69 -11.62 6.28
CA VAL A 117 -9.90 -10.22 6.64
C VAL A 117 -11.35 -9.95 7.00
N ARG A 118 -12.32 -10.45 6.23
CA ARG A 118 -13.74 -10.29 6.55
C ARG A 118 -14.10 -10.89 7.91
N MET A 119 -13.54 -12.06 8.22
CA MET A 119 -13.71 -12.69 9.53
C MET A 119 -13.13 -11.79 10.65
N ILE A 120 -11.91 -11.26 10.47
CA ILE A 120 -11.29 -10.36 11.45
C ILE A 120 -12.11 -9.09 11.65
N ILE A 121 -12.63 -8.46 10.59
CA ILE A 121 -13.47 -7.26 10.71
C ILE A 121 -14.70 -7.57 11.57
N ASN A 122 -15.37 -8.68 11.29
CA ASN A 122 -16.63 -9.03 11.95
C ASN A 122 -16.46 -9.36 13.44
N GLU A 123 -15.31 -9.88 13.86
CA GLU A 123 -15.08 -10.30 15.24
C GLU A 123 -14.30 -9.26 16.06
N ILE A 124 -13.20 -8.73 15.50
CA ILE A 124 -12.28 -7.85 16.24
C ILE A 124 -12.85 -6.44 16.39
N VAL A 125 -13.58 -5.92 15.40
CA VAL A 125 -14.11 -4.55 15.47
C VAL A 125 -15.16 -4.41 16.58
N PRO A 126 -16.17 -5.30 16.69
CA PRO A 126 -17.09 -5.27 17.82
C PRO A 126 -16.42 -5.53 19.17
N ALA A 127 -15.48 -6.48 19.23
CA ALA A 127 -14.76 -6.79 20.46
C ALA A 127 -13.91 -5.59 20.95
N PHE A 128 -13.22 -4.90 20.04
CA PHE A 128 -12.43 -3.72 20.38
C PHE A 128 -13.31 -2.58 20.87
N LYS A 129 -14.49 -2.38 20.28
CA LYS A 129 -15.42 -1.34 20.72
C LYS A 129 -15.81 -1.51 22.19
N GLY A 130 -16.12 -2.73 22.62
CA GLY A 130 -16.45 -3.01 24.02
C GLY A 130 -15.31 -2.69 24.99
N PHE A 131 -14.06 -2.90 24.57
CA PHE A 131 -12.88 -2.51 25.36
C PHE A 131 -12.62 -1.00 25.34
N ALA A 132 -12.77 -0.37 24.17
CA ALA A 132 -12.56 1.05 23.94
C ALA A 132 -13.49 1.91 24.82
N ASP A 133 -14.76 1.50 24.98
CA ASP A 133 -15.75 2.20 25.80
C ASP A 133 -15.33 2.32 27.29
N ILE A 134 -14.44 1.43 27.76
CA ILE A 134 -13.93 1.43 29.14
C ILE A 134 -12.60 2.18 29.25
N VAL A 135 -11.67 1.96 28.30
CA VAL A 135 -10.26 2.37 28.46
C VAL A 135 -9.94 3.67 27.72
N VAL A 136 -10.33 3.78 26.45
CA VAL A 136 -10.08 4.97 25.63
C VAL A 136 -11.32 5.21 24.75
N PRO A 137 -12.27 6.03 25.24
CA PRO A 137 -13.47 6.37 24.48
C PRO A 137 -13.13 6.92 23.10
N ASP A 138 -13.96 6.60 22.10
CA ASP A 138 -13.80 7.00 20.70
C ASP A 138 -12.55 6.45 19.97
N SER A 139 -11.79 5.54 20.58
CA SER A 139 -10.64 4.92 19.91
C SER A 139 -11.08 3.92 18.83
N LYS A 140 -10.34 3.91 17.72
CA LYS A 140 -10.52 2.95 16.61
C LYS A 140 -9.36 1.94 16.62
N PRO A 141 -9.60 0.64 16.42
CA PRO A 141 -8.51 -0.32 16.24
C PRO A 141 -7.80 -0.02 14.92
N ALA A 142 -6.48 0.04 14.95
CA ALA A 142 -5.65 0.18 13.75
C ALA A 142 -5.22 -1.21 13.26
N LEU A 143 -5.64 -1.58 12.06
CA LEU A 143 -5.40 -2.91 11.48
C LEU A 143 -4.58 -2.80 10.19
N ASP A 144 -3.98 -3.92 9.79
CA ASP A 144 -3.12 -4.02 8.62
C ASP A 144 -3.86 -3.67 7.31
N CYS A 145 -3.13 -3.24 6.28
CA CYS A 145 -3.65 -2.76 5.02
C CYS A 145 -4.61 -3.68 4.25
N PRO A 146 -4.56 -5.02 4.34
CA PRO A 146 -5.55 -5.89 3.73
C PRO A 146 -6.97 -5.66 4.26
N ILE A 147 -7.15 -4.99 5.41
CA ILE A 147 -8.46 -4.58 5.93
C ILE A 147 -9.29 -3.79 4.92
N THR A 148 -8.63 -3.12 3.97
CA THR A 148 -9.27 -2.32 2.92
C THR A 148 -9.73 -3.15 1.73
N PHE A 149 -9.20 -4.37 1.55
CA PHE A 149 -9.38 -5.15 0.32
C PHE A 149 -10.81 -5.64 0.12
N PRO A 150 -11.55 -6.08 1.16
CA PRO A 150 -12.94 -6.45 1.01
C PRO A 150 -13.86 -5.31 0.56
N TYR A 151 -13.48 -4.05 0.81
CA TYR A 151 -14.28 -2.87 0.48
C TYR A 151 -14.17 -2.46 -0.99
N ALA A 152 -13.01 -2.69 -1.62
CA ALA A 152 -12.77 -2.33 -3.02
C ALA A 152 -11.81 -3.32 -3.73
N PRO A 153 -12.21 -4.59 -3.88
CA PRO A 153 -11.34 -5.66 -4.39
C PRO A 153 -10.89 -5.43 -5.84
N THR A 154 -11.72 -4.80 -6.68
CA THR A 154 -11.33 -4.45 -8.05
C THR A 154 -10.20 -3.42 -8.05
N SER A 155 -10.31 -2.44 -7.16
CA SER A 155 -9.31 -1.37 -6.98
C SER A 155 -7.99 -1.90 -6.44
N VAL A 156 -8.00 -2.95 -5.62
CA VAL A 156 -6.77 -3.65 -5.17
C VAL A 156 -6.02 -4.21 -6.38
N LEU A 157 -6.71 -4.93 -7.26
CA LEU A 157 -6.07 -5.55 -8.43
C LEU A 157 -5.53 -4.50 -9.40
N VAL A 158 -6.32 -3.47 -9.71
CA VAL A 158 -5.87 -2.37 -10.57
C VAL A 158 -4.70 -1.62 -9.93
N GLY A 159 -4.79 -1.33 -8.64
CA GLY A 159 -3.73 -0.66 -7.88
C GLY A 159 -2.44 -1.46 -7.88
N PHE A 160 -2.51 -2.77 -7.69
CA PHE A 160 -1.35 -3.66 -7.78
C PHE A 160 -0.66 -3.59 -9.15
N ILE A 161 -1.41 -3.79 -10.24
CA ILE A 161 -0.84 -3.77 -11.60
C ILE A 161 -0.20 -2.42 -11.89
N VAL A 162 -0.91 -1.33 -11.60
CA VAL A 162 -0.46 0.02 -11.95
C VAL A 162 0.73 0.45 -11.07
N SER A 163 0.73 0.08 -9.79
CA SER A 163 1.89 0.28 -8.91
C SER A 163 3.09 -0.52 -9.40
N PHE A 164 2.91 -1.78 -9.80
CA PHE A 164 3.98 -2.61 -10.34
C PHE A 164 4.56 -2.03 -11.65
N LEU A 165 3.71 -1.51 -12.53
CA LEU A 165 4.15 -0.76 -13.72
C LEU A 165 4.95 0.50 -13.34
N GLY A 166 4.51 1.25 -12.33
CA GLY A 166 5.27 2.38 -11.78
C GLY A 166 6.65 1.96 -11.26
N GLY A 167 6.73 0.79 -10.62
CA GLY A 167 7.99 0.19 -10.20
C GLY A 167 8.89 -0.18 -11.37
N LEU A 168 8.36 -0.82 -12.42
CA LEU A 168 9.13 -1.16 -13.62
C LEU A 168 9.68 0.08 -14.32
N VAL A 169 8.85 1.12 -14.48
CA VAL A 169 9.30 2.42 -15.03
C VAL A 169 10.42 3.00 -14.18
N SER A 170 10.27 2.97 -12.85
CA SER A 170 11.29 3.47 -11.92
C SER A 170 12.59 2.68 -12.02
N MET A 171 12.53 1.36 -12.15
CA MET A 171 13.68 0.48 -12.34
C MET A 171 14.50 0.88 -13.57
N PHE A 172 13.85 1.12 -14.71
CA PHE A 172 14.54 1.57 -15.93
C PHE A 172 15.15 2.96 -15.76
N ILE A 173 14.40 3.90 -15.17
CA ILE A 173 14.91 5.27 -14.93
C ILE A 173 16.16 5.22 -14.04
N MET A 174 16.14 4.45 -12.95
CA MET A 174 17.30 4.29 -12.06
C MET A 174 18.53 3.78 -12.79
N GLY A 175 18.37 2.78 -13.65
CA GLY A 175 19.46 2.25 -14.47
C GLY A 175 20.07 3.30 -15.40
N LEU A 176 19.25 4.21 -15.95
CA LEU A 176 19.72 5.31 -16.81
C LEU A 176 20.46 6.41 -16.04
N VAL A 177 20.03 6.72 -14.81
CA VAL A 177 20.62 7.80 -14.00
C VAL A 177 21.74 7.33 -13.06
N GLY A 178 22.11 6.04 -13.11
CA GLY A 178 23.18 5.49 -12.28
C GLY A 178 22.82 5.32 -10.80
N LEU A 179 21.53 5.23 -10.47
CA LEU A 179 21.08 4.92 -9.11
C LEU A 179 21.05 3.39 -8.87
N PRO A 180 21.09 2.93 -7.61
CA PRO A 180 20.85 1.52 -7.30
C PRO A 180 19.52 1.05 -7.89
N VAL A 181 19.58 0.01 -8.71
CA VAL A 181 18.40 -0.51 -9.43
C VAL A 181 17.55 -1.34 -8.48
N ILE A 182 16.35 -0.87 -8.18
CA ILE A 182 15.37 -1.60 -7.38
C ILE A 182 14.51 -2.45 -8.30
N VAL A 183 14.59 -3.77 -8.14
CA VAL A 183 13.71 -4.71 -8.83
C VAL A 183 12.34 -4.70 -8.17
N PRO A 184 11.24 -4.41 -8.91
CA PRO A 184 9.89 -4.37 -8.35
C PRO A 184 9.47 -5.71 -7.73
N GLY A 185 9.19 -5.70 -6.42
CA GLY A 185 8.72 -6.89 -5.69
C GLY A 185 7.20 -7.04 -5.74
N LEU A 186 6.69 -8.26 -5.96
CA LEU A 186 5.24 -8.50 -6.01
C LEU A 186 4.54 -8.18 -4.70
N VAL A 187 5.16 -8.48 -3.55
CA VAL A 187 4.55 -8.27 -2.22
C VAL A 187 4.31 -6.77 -1.94
N PRO A 188 5.30 -5.86 -2.02
CA PRO A 188 5.05 -4.43 -1.82
C PRO A 188 4.06 -3.85 -2.83
N HIS A 189 4.18 -4.20 -4.11
CA HIS A 189 3.25 -3.67 -5.11
C HIS A 189 1.83 -4.22 -4.92
N PHE A 190 1.65 -5.46 -4.46
CA PHE A 190 0.33 -6.01 -4.18
C PHE A 190 -0.30 -5.37 -2.94
N PHE A 191 0.40 -5.39 -1.80
CA PHE A 191 -0.15 -4.89 -0.54
C PHE A 191 -0.21 -3.37 -0.50
N VAL A 192 0.92 -2.71 -0.75
CA VAL A 192 1.03 -1.24 -0.71
C VAL A 192 0.39 -0.64 -1.96
N GLY A 193 0.70 -1.16 -3.15
CA GLY A 193 0.08 -0.67 -4.39
C GLY A 193 -1.42 -0.93 -4.47
N GLY A 194 -1.88 -2.10 -4.01
CA GLY A 194 -3.31 -2.40 -3.92
C GLY A 194 -4.05 -1.46 -2.97
N THR A 195 -3.52 -1.24 -1.77
CA THR A 195 -4.09 -0.28 -0.80
C THR A 195 -4.08 1.15 -1.34
N ALA A 196 -3.00 1.55 -2.02
CA ALA A 196 -2.94 2.85 -2.71
C ALA A 196 -4.04 2.95 -3.77
N GLY A 197 -4.28 1.90 -4.56
CA GLY A 197 -5.38 1.84 -5.52
C GLY A 197 -6.75 2.02 -4.86
N VAL A 198 -6.98 1.38 -3.71
CA VAL A 198 -8.23 1.54 -2.92
C VAL A 198 -8.41 2.98 -2.44
N PHE A 199 -7.38 3.60 -1.87
CA PHE A 199 -7.43 5.00 -1.39
C PHE A 199 -7.64 5.99 -2.55
N GLY A 200 -6.96 5.78 -3.68
CA GLY A 200 -7.12 6.57 -4.89
C GLY A 200 -8.52 6.41 -5.49
N ASN A 201 -9.09 5.19 -5.46
CA ASN A 201 -10.46 4.94 -5.93
C ASN A 201 -11.51 5.62 -5.04
N ALA A 202 -11.36 5.55 -3.72
CA ALA A 202 -12.32 6.15 -2.79
C ALA A 202 -12.47 7.67 -2.96
N THR A 203 -11.41 8.33 -3.44
CA THR A 203 -11.36 9.79 -3.60
C THR A 203 -11.56 10.27 -5.03
N GLY A 204 -11.02 9.53 -6.01
CA GLY A 204 -10.98 9.94 -7.43
C GLY A 204 -11.52 8.90 -8.41
N GLY A 205 -12.14 7.83 -7.94
CA GLY A 205 -12.64 6.74 -8.79
C GLY A 205 -11.53 6.07 -9.59
N ARG A 206 -11.84 5.58 -10.79
CA ARG A 206 -10.90 4.88 -11.67
C ARG A 206 -9.63 5.68 -11.95
N ARG A 207 -9.75 6.98 -12.20
CA ARG A 207 -8.57 7.84 -12.48
C ARG A 207 -7.69 7.99 -11.24
N GLY A 208 -8.30 8.15 -10.07
CA GLY A 208 -7.58 8.22 -8.80
C GLY A 208 -6.87 6.92 -8.47
N ALA A 209 -7.53 5.77 -8.68
CA ALA A 209 -6.93 4.46 -8.48
C ALA A 209 -5.66 4.27 -9.34
N ILE A 210 -5.73 4.63 -10.62
CA ILE A 210 -4.60 4.49 -11.57
C ILE A 210 -3.48 5.48 -11.22
N ALA A 211 -3.77 6.78 -11.18
CA ALA A 211 -2.73 7.78 -10.96
C ALA A 211 -2.09 7.67 -9.56
N GLY A 212 -2.93 7.46 -8.54
CA GLY A 212 -2.47 7.33 -7.16
C GLY A 212 -1.61 6.07 -6.95
N ALA A 213 -2.03 4.92 -7.48
CA ALA A 213 -1.22 3.70 -7.40
C ALA A 213 0.08 3.79 -8.21
N PHE A 214 0.07 4.45 -9.37
CA PHE A 214 1.28 4.65 -10.18
C PHE A 214 2.32 5.49 -9.43
N VAL A 215 1.88 6.60 -8.85
CA VAL A 215 2.76 7.47 -8.05
C VAL A 215 3.24 6.75 -6.78
N ASN A 216 2.39 5.94 -6.14
CA ASN A 216 2.84 5.08 -5.05
C ASN A 216 3.92 4.10 -5.51
N GLY A 217 3.77 3.48 -6.68
CA GLY A 217 4.79 2.60 -7.27
C GLY A 217 6.14 3.29 -7.46
N ILE A 218 6.13 4.52 -7.98
CA ILE A 218 7.33 5.36 -8.10
C ILE A 218 7.92 5.67 -6.71
N LEU A 219 7.07 6.10 -5.77
CA LEU A 219 7.48 6.46 -4.42
C LEU A 219 8.21 5.31 -3.73
N ILE A 220 7.64 4.11 -3.75
CA ILE A 220 8.24 2.96 -3.05
C ILE A 220 9.50 2.44 -3.75
N SER A 221 9.65 2.65 -5.05
CA SER A 221 10.89 2.28 -5.76
C SER A 221 12.01 3.28 -5.47
N PHE A 222 11.78 4.58 -5.65
CA PHE A 222 12.81 5.59 -5.39
C PHE A 222 13.15 5.73 -3.90
N GLY A 223 12.15 5.64 -3.03
CA GLY A 223 12.37 5.61 -1.59
C GLY A 223 13.25 4.43 -1.17
N ALA A 224 13.03 3.24 -1.74
CA ALA A 224 13.88 2.08 -1.52
C ALA A 224 15.34 2.32 -1.97
N ALA A 225 15.54 2.93 -3.15
CA ALA A 225 16.86 3.25 -3.69
C ALA A 225 17.62 4.26 -2.81
N PHE A 226 16.94 5.31 -2.35
CA PHE A 226 17.54 6.33 -1.49
C PHE A 226 17.78 5.86 -0.05
N LEU A 227 17.03 4.85 0.41
CA LEU A 227 17.24 4.27 1.73
C LEU A 227 18.49 3.36 1.79
N LEU A 228 18.85 2.70 0.68
CA LEU A 228 19.91 1.70 0.63
C LEU A 228 21.25 2.13 1.27
N PRO A 229 21.78 3.35 1.06
CA PRO A 229 23.03 3.77 1.70
C PRO A 229 22.97 3.72 3.24
N THR A 230 21.82 4.12 3.81
CA THR A 230 21.61 4.11 5.27
C THR A 230 21.59 2.68 5.80
N LEU A 231 20.92 1.76 5.09
CA LEU A 231 20.85 0.35 5.49
C LEU A 231 22.18 -0.38 5.30
N GLY A 232 22.94 -0.04 4.26
CA GLY A 232 24.29 -0.55 4.04
C GLY A 232 25.24 -0.24 5.21
N ALA A 233 25.17 0.97 5.75
CA ALA A 233 25.94 1.36 6.94
C ALA A 233 25.54 0.59 8.21
N LEU A 234 24.32 0.04 8.26
CA LEU A 234 23.80 -0.78 9.35
C LEU A 234 24.00 -2.28 9.15
N GLY A 235 24.70 -2.70 8.09
CA GLY A 235 24.98 -4.11 7.77
C GLY A 235 23.92 -4.81 6.91
N PHE A 236 22.89 -4.08 6.45
CA PHE A 236 21.84 -4.59 5.57
C PHE A 236 22.10 -4.20 4.11
N ALA A 237 23.32 -4.44 3.62
CA ALA A 237 23.69 -4.14 2.24
C ALA A 237 22.78 -4.89 1.24
N ASN A 238 22.38 -4.20 0.17
CA ASN A 238 21.53 -4.73 -0.92
C ASN A 238 20.12 -5.18 -0.51
N THR A 239 19.67 -4.88 0.71
CA THR A 239 18.31 -5.15 1.18
C THR A 239 17.65 -3.83 1.59
N THR A 240 16.37 -3.67 1.27
CA THR A 240 15.62 -2.45 1.58
C THR A 240 14.16 -2.76 1.85
N PHE A 241 13.43 -1.79 2.39
CA PHE A 241 12.00 -1.91 2.67
C PHE A 241 11.18 -1.54 1.45
N GLY A 242 10.04 -2.19 1.26
CA GLY A 242 9.09 -1.89 0.19
C GLY A 242 8.01 -0.87 0.57
N ASP A 243 8.06 -0.37 1.79
CA ASP A 243 7.02 0.47 2.39
C ASP A 243 7.47 1.92 2.52
N ALA A 244 6.62 2.85 2.10
CA ALA A 244 6.94 4.27 2.04
C ALA A 244 7.30 4.87 3.41
N ASP A 245 6.68 4.42 4.51
CA ASP A 245 6.92 5.01 5.83
C ASP A 245 8.30 4.59 6.35
N PHE A 246 8.70 3.33 6.18
CA PHE A 246 10.05 2.87 6.54
C PHE A 246 11.12 3.55 5.70
N GLN A 247 10.85 3.76 4.41
CA GLN A 247 11.74 4.50 3.52
C GLN A 247 11.90 5.94 3.97
N LEU A 248 10.80 6.65 4.19
CA LEU A 248 10.83 8.05 4.63
C LEU A 248 11.55 8.21 5.97
N VAL A 249 11.15 7.42 6.98
CA VAL A 249 11.75 7.50 8.32
C VAL A 249 13.21 7.11 8.27
N GLY A 250 13.56 6.04 7.54
CA GLY A 250 14.94 5.59 7.42
C GLY A 250 15.84 6.60 6.71
N ILE A 251 15.36 7.24 5.63
CA ILE A 251 16.10 8.30 4.93
C ILE A 251 16.31 9.50 5.85
N LEU A 252 15.28 9.91 6.60
CA LEU A 252 15.39 11.03 7.55
C LEU A 252 16.39 10.74 8.66
N VAL A 253 16.31 9.55 9.28
CA VAL A 253 17.23 9.13 10.35
C VAL A 253 18.65 9.02 9.82
N GLY A 254 18.86 8.41 8.65
CA GLY A 254 20.16 8.31 8.00
C GLY A 254 20.76 9.68 7.67
N GLY A 255 19.94 10.60 7.14
CA GLY A 255 20.36 11.97 6.83
C GLY A 255 20.79 12.75 8.08
N ILE A 256 20.02 12.66 9.17
CA ILE A 256 20.36 13.27 10.46
C ILE A 256 21.65 12.64 11.03
N GLY A 257 21.77 11.32 10.95
CA GLY A 257 22.97 10.60 11.39
C GLY A 257 24.23 11.08 10.67
N ASN A 258 24.16 11.26 9.35
CA ASN A 258 25.27 11.78 8.55
C ASN A 258 25.61 13.24 8.91
N LEU A 259 24.59 14.08 9.12
CA LEU A 259 24.78 15.49 9.48
C LEU A 259 25.48 15.67 10.84
N PHE A 260 25.18 14.80 11.81
CA PHE A 260 25.69 14.87 13.18
C PHE A 260 26.74 13.80 13.52
N LYS A 261 27.43 13.26 12.51
CA LYS A 261 28.52 12.27 12.64
C LYS A 261 28.15 11.05 13.50
N GLY A 262 26.88 10.63 13.45
CA GLY A 262 26.38 9.45 14.16
C GLY A 262 26.22 9.61 15.67
N SER A 263 26.19 10.83 16.22
CA SER A 263 25.95 11.02 17.66
C SER A 263 24.54 10.53 18.04
N PRO A 264 24.41 9.45 18.84
CA PRO A 264 23.12 8.84 19.14
C PRO A 264 22.22 9.78 19.95
N TYR A 265 22.82 10.63 20.79
CA TYR A 265 22.10 11.62 21.60
C TYR A 265 21.44 12.70 20.76
N VAL A 266 22.10 13.15 19.68
CA VAL A 266 21.55 14.19 18.80
C VAL A 266 20.44 13.61 17.93
N ILE A 267 20.61 12.39 17.40
CA ILE A 267 19.56 11.69 16.65
C ILE A 267 18.33 11.49 17.54
N ALA A 268 18.52 11.01 18.77
CA ALA A 268 17.43 10.82 19.72
C ALA A 268 16.74 12.15 20.07
N ALA A 269 17.50 13.23 20.33
CA ALA A 269 16.95 14.53 20.64
C ALA A 269 16.12 15.12 19.48
N VAL A 270 16.60 15.00 18.23
CA VAL A 270 15.88 15.47 17.04
C VAL A 270 14.60 14.65 16.81
N LEU A 271 14.66 13.31 16.95
CA LEU A 271 13.47 12.47 16.82
C LEU A 271 12.43 12.76 17.90
N LEU A 272 12.87 12.98 19.15
CA LEU A 272 11.98 13.39 20.24
C LEU A 272 11.38 14.78 19.99
N ALA A 273 12.16 15.73 19.45
CA ALA A 273 11.66 17.05 19.09
C ALA A 273 10.62 16.98 17.96
N ILE A 274 10.84 16.15 16.93
CA ILE A 274 9.87 15.91 15.86
C ILE A 274 8.60 15.28 16.44
N LEU A 275 8.73 14.26 17.27
CA LEU A 275 7.58 13.61 17.92
C LEU A 275 6.78 14.61 18.77
N ALA A 276 7.47 15.40 19.60
CA ALA A 276 6.84 16.42 20.43
C ALA A 276 6.14 17.49 19.58
N ALA A 277 6.78 18.00 18.53
CA ALA A 277 6.20 18.98 17.62
C ALA A 277 4.92 18.44 16.97
N VAL A 278 4.94 17.20 16.47
CA VAL A 278 3.76 16.61 15.84
C VAL A 278 2.63 16.35 16.85
N LEU A 279 2.95 15.92 18.07
CA LEU A 279 1.94 15.77 19.14
C LEU A 279 1.32 17.11 19.54
N ILE A 280 2.13 18.19 19.62
CA ILE A 280 1.63 19.54 19.89
C ILE A 280 0.71 20.00 18.76
N VAL A 281 1.12 19.88 17.51
CA VAL A 281 0.27 20.24 16.35
C VAL A 281 -1.03 19.43 16.35
N GLY A 282 -0.95 18.13 16.64
CA GLY A 282 -2.12 17.25 16.74
C GLY A 282 -3.10 17.66 17.84
N THR A 283 -2.62 18.04 19.02
CA THR A 283 -3.48 18.50 20.13
C THR A 283 -4.12 19.86 19.85
N VAL A 284 -3.39 20.79 19.21
CA VAL A 284 -3.90 22.13 18.85
C VAL A 284 -4.98 22.03 17.77
N THR A 285 -4.75 21.24 16.72
CA THR A 285 -5.72 21.04 15.64
C THR A 285 -6.98 20.30 16.10
N HIS A 286 -6.84 19.30 16.98
CA HIS A 286 -7.99 18.59 17.54
C HIS A 286 -8.83 19.45 18.50
N LYS A 287 -8.21 20.37 19.26
CA LYS A 287 -8.95 21.34 20.09
C LYS A 287 -9.78 22.32 19.23
N GLY A 288 -9.24 22.78 18.10
CA GLY A 288 -9.96 23.65 17.16
C GLY A 288 -11.21 22.98 16.54
N SER A 289 -11.09 21.70 16.18
CA SER A 289 -12.20 20.91 15.62
C SER A 289 -13.36 20.70 16.63
N ARG A 290 -13.04 20.37 17.89
CA ARG A 290 -14.06 20.22 18.97
C ARG A 290 -14.75 21.54 19.34
N ALA A 291 -14.06 22.68 19.24
CA ALA A 291 -14.66 23.99 19.50
C ALA A 291 -15.66 24.39 18.40
N GLY A 292 -15.37 24.06 17.13
CA GLY A 292 -16.28 24.31 16.00
C GLY A 292 -17.54 23.43 16.02
N GLN A 293 -17.44 22.17 16.44
CA GLN A 293 -18.59 21.26 16.59
C GLN A 293 -19.50 21.57 17.78
N LYS A 294 -19.02 22.30 18.80
CA LYS A 294 -19.86 22.75 19.93
C LYS A 294 -20.52 24.11 19.69
N ALA A 295 -20.11 24.82 18.63
CA ALA A 295 -20.61 26.15 18.28
C ALA A 295 -21.61 26.13 17.10
N ALA A 296 -21.87 24.96 16.52
CA ALA A 296 -22.87 24.70 15.48
C ALA A 296 -23.96 23.77 16.05
#